data_AF-A0A077NF59-F1
#
_entry.id   AF-A0A077NF59-F1
#
_cell.length_a   1.000
_cell.length_b   1.000
_cell.length_c   1.000
_cell.angle_alpha   90.00
_cell.angle_beta   90.00
_cell.angle_gamma   90.00
#
_symmetry.space_group_name_H-M   'P 1'
#
loop_
_entity.id
_entity.type
_entity.pdbx_description
1 polymer ?
#
loop_
_entity_poly.entity_id
_entity_poly.type
_entity_poly.pdbx_seq_one_letter_code
_entity_poly.pdbx_strand_id
1 'polypeptide(L)'
;MTEISVPLHEKTGIDVISYGNSLHNSDSYYLIRAFGDLDEMNNILTAFYSSDDWNNGPKIEIIEKINKSMKSIITLPKVSIDALRRSGYIVGGKNFCCEHSTFREIQ
;
A
#
# COMPACT_ATOMS: atom_id res chain seq x y z
N MET A 1 -4.85 8.60 6.22
CA MET A 1 -4.53 7.26 5.70
C MET A 1 -3.96 6.34 6.77
N THR A 2 -2.95 6.77 7.53
CA THR A 2 -2.24 5.97 8.53
C THR A 2 -3.11 5.52 9.71
N GLU A 3 -3.95 6.39 10.27
CA GLU A 3 -4.67 6.09 11.52
C GLU A 3 -5.94 5.23 11.34
N ILE A 4 -6.50 5.18 10.12
CA ILE A 4 -7.80 4.55 9.88
C ILE A 4 -7.73 3.48 8.79
N SER A 5 -7.13 3.80 7.64
CA SER A 5 -7.06 2.87 6.51
C SER A 5 -6.15 1.68 6.81
N VAL A 6 -4.93 1.94 7.31
CA VAL A 6 -3.95 0.87 7.57
C VAL A 6 -4.47 -0.12 8.63
N PRO A 7 -4.94 0.31 9.82
CA PRO A 7 -5.48 -0.63 10.80
C PRO A 7 -6.67 -1.44 10.27
N LEU A 8 -7.49 -0.86 9.39
CA LEU A 8 -8.61 -1.59 8.77
C LEU A 8 -8.13 -2.69 7.82
N HIS A 9 -7.05 -2.46 7.05
CA HIS A 9 -6.43 -3.51 6.24
C HIS A 9 -5.88 -4.63 7.13
N GLU A 10 -5.15 -4.30 8.19
CA GLU A 10 -4.58 -5.30 9.10
C GLU A 10 -5.67 -6.12 9.81
N LYS A 11 -6.76 -5.49 10.26
CA LYS A 11 -7.91 -6.16 10.90
C LYS A 11 -8.61 -7.17 9.98
N THR A 12 -8.57 -6.94 8.68
CA THR A 12 -9.17 -7.83 7.67
C THR A 12 -8.20 -8.91 7.18
N GLY A 13 -7.03 -9.02 7.80
CA GLY A 13 -6.01 -10.04 7.50
C GLY A 13 -5.11 -9.70 6.31
N ILE A 14 -5.18 -8.47 5.78
CA ILE A 14 -4.28 -8.04 4.71
C ILE A 14 -2.89 -7.78 5.30
N ASP A 15 -1.88 -8.39 4.69
CA ASP A 15 -0.48 -8.24 5.07
C ASP A 15 0.08 -6.90 4.57
N VAL A 16 0.10 -5.91 5.47
CA VAL A 16 0.66 -4.58 5.22
C VAL A 16 2.18 -4.59 5.44
N ILE A 17 2.93 -4.29 4.39
CA ILE A 17 4.41 -4.38 4.39
C ILE A 17 5.05 -3.06 4.80
N SER A 18 4.60 -1.96 4.21
CA SER A 18 5.13 -0.62 4.45
C SER A 18 4.17 0.42 3.90
N TYR A 19 4.17 1.62 4.49
CA TYR A 19 3.35 2.73 4.06
C TYR A 19 3.96 4.05 4.52
N GLY A 20 3.61 5.14 3.84
CA GLY A 20 4.09 6.47 4.21
C GLY A 20 3.96 7.48 3.08
N ASN A 21 4.49 8.68 3.31
CA ASN A 21 4.55 9.71 2.27
C ASN A 21 5.74 9.46 1.34
N SER A 22 5.59 9.86 0.08
CA SER A 22 6.69 9.84 -0.88
C SER A 22 7.76 10.85 -0.47
N LEU A 23 9.03 10.47 -0.61
CA LEU A 23 10.15 11.37 -0.39
C LEU A 23 10.21 12.49 -1.44
N HIS A 24 9.69 12.24 -2.65
CA HIS A 24 9.70 13.22 -3.74
C HIS A 24 8.53 14.22 -3.66
N ASN A 25 7.41 13.81 -3.05
CA ASN A 25 6.22 14.66 -2.92
C ASN A 25 5.47 14.32 -1.62
N SER A 26 5.43 15.26 -0.68
CA SER A 26 4.77 15.10 0.62
C SER A 26 3.28 14.82 0.52
N ASP A 27 2.62 15.27 -0.55
CA ASP A 27 1.18 15.05 -0.77
C ASP A 27 0.88 13.69 -1.40
N SER A 28 1.93 12.96 -1.82
CA SER A 28 1.81 11.59 -2.33
C SER A 28 2.00 10.58 -1.21
N TYR A 29 1.14 9.57 -1.15
CA TYR A 29 1.18 8.50 -0.16
C TYR A 29 1.31 7.15 -0.85
N TYR A 30 2.09 6.24 -0.26
CA TYR A 30 2.25 4.86 -0.74
C TYR A 30 1.78 3.86 0.32
N LEU A 31 1.27 2.72 -0.16
CA LEU A 31 0.87 1.56 0.62
C LEU A 31 1.32 0.30 -0.11
N ILE A 32 2.19 -0.49 0.53
CA ILE A 32 2.68 -1.76 0.03
C ILE A 32 2.01 -2.87 0.83
N ARG A 33 1.42 -3.83 0.11
CA ARG A 33 0.74 -5.01 0.66
C ARG A 33 1.29 -6.24 -0.04
N ALA A 34 1.36 -7.37 0.67
CA ALA A 34 1.73 -8.64 0.09
C ALA A 34 0.54 -9.61 0.05
N PHE A 35 0.57 -10.49 -0.94
CA PHE A 35 -0.40 -11.56 -1.18
C PHE A 35 0.39 -12.77 -1.68
N GLY A 36 -0.14 -13.98 -1.53
CA GLY A 36 0.49 -15.20 -2.03
C GLY A 36 0.49 -15.26 -3.55
N ASP A 37 -0.63 -14.89 -4.18
CA ASP A 37 -0.76 -14.80 -5.64
C ASP A 37 -1.78 -13.74 -6.10
N LEU A 38 -1.98 -13.65 -7.42
CA LEU A 38 -2.90 -12.68 -8.04
C LEU A 38 -4.38 -12.99 -7.74
N ASP A 39 -4.76 -14.26 -7.67
CA ASP A 39 -6.15 -14.66 -7.46
C ASP A 39 -6.56 -14.40 -6.01
N GLU A 40 -5.69 -14.77 -5.07
CA GLU A 40 -5.82 -14.42 -3.65
C GLU A 40 -5.93 -12.90 -3.48
N MET A 41 -5.03 -12.12 -4.10
CA MET A 41 -5.08 -10.65 -4.05
C MET A 41 -6.44 -10.13 -4.53
N ASN A 42 -6.93 -10.59 -5.68
CA ASN A 42 -8.18 -10.12 -6.25
C ASN A 42 -9.38 -10.46 -5.34
N ASN A 43 -9.42 -11.69 -4.81
CA ASN A 43 -10.49 -12.15 -3.92
C ASN A 43 -10.52 -11.33 -2.61
N ILE A 44 -9.36 -11.17 -1.96
CA ILE A 44 -9.25 -10.42 -0.70
C ILE A 44 -9.61 -8.95 -0.92
N LEU A 45 -9.06 -8.31 -1.96
CA LEU A 45 -9.33 -6.89 -2.22
C LEU A 45 -10.78 -6.64 -2.62
N THR A 46 -11.39 -7.54 -3.39
CA THR A 46 -12.82 -7.44 -3.74
C THR A 46 -13.68 -7.52 -2.49
N ALA A 47 -13.44 -8.53 -1.64
CA ALA A 47 -14.16 -8.67 -0.37
C ALA A 47 -13.97 -7.44 0.53
N PHE A 48 -12.74 -6.93 0.63
CA PHE A 48 -12.41 -5.75 1.42
C PHE A 48 -13.17 -4.50 0.95
N TYR A 49 -13.08 -4.17 -0.34
CA TYR A 49 -13.72 -2.96 -0.88
C TYR A 49 -15.25 -3.06 -1.00
N SER A 50 -15.80 -4.27 -0.94
CA SER A 50 -17.24 -4.51 -0.84
C SER A 50 -17.77 -4.57 0.60
N SER A 51 -16.90 -4.62 1.61
CA SER A 51 -17.30 -4.74 3.02
C SER A 51 -18.01 -3.49 3.56
N ASP A 52 -18.91 -3.69 4.52
CA ASP A 52 -19.58 -2.60 5.22
C ASP A 52 -18.59 -1.76 6.04
N ASP A 53 -17.56 -2.39 6.62
CA ASP A 53 -16.50 -1.70 7.36
C ASP A 53 -15.74 -0.70 6.48
N TRP A 54 -15.57 -1.01 5.18
CA TRP A 54 -15.03 -0.07 4.22
C TRP A 54 -16.08 0.97 3.80
N ASN A 55 -17.25 0.52 3.36
CA ASN A 55 -18.28 1.40 2.79
C ASN A 55 -18.84 2.42 3.78
N ASN A 56 -19.07 2.02 5.02
CA ASN A 56 -19.56 2.88 6.11
C ASN A 56 -18.43 3.44 6.98
N GLY A 57 -17.19 2.97 6.77
CA GLY A 57 -16.00 3.48 7.44
C GLY A 57 -15.32 4.59 6.63
N PRO A 58 -13.99 4.56 6.46
CA PRO A 58 -13.23 5.72 6.00
C PRO A 58 -13.32 5.99 4.50
N LYS A 59 -14.13 5.23 3.75
CA LYS A 59 -14.16 5.29 2.27
C LYS A 59 -14.36 6.71 1.75
N ILE A 60 -15.34 7.44 2.26
CA ILE A 60 -15.67 8.80 1.77
C ILE A 60 -14.49 9.75 2.06
N GLU A 61 -14.05 9.83 3.32
CA GLU A 61 -12.96 10.72 3.73
C GLU A 61 -11.63 10.44 3.03
N ILE A 62 -11.38 9.18 2.67
CA ILE A 62 -10.19 8.77 1.94
C ILE A 62 -10.31 9.14 0.46
N ILE A 63 -11.41 8.79 -0.20
CA ILE A 63 -11.60 9.03 -1.63
C ILE A 63 -11.57 10.54 -1.92
N GLU A 64 -12.19 11.36 -1.06
CA GLU A 64 -12.18 12.82 -1.21
C GLU A 64 -10.76 13.42 -1.14
N LYS A 65 -9.84 12.78 -0.44
CA LYS A 65 -8.44 13.22 -0.31
C LYS A 65 -7.54 12.72 -1.44
N ILE A 66 -8.02 11.82 -2.29
CA ILE A 66 -7.23 11.23 -3.39
C ILE A 66 -7.61 11.91 -4.70
N ASN A 67 -6.76 12.83 -5.16
CA ASN A 67 -6.88 13.40 -6.50
C ASN A 67 -6.51 12.38 -7.59
N LYS A 68 -5.46 11.60 -7.36
CA LYS A 68 -4.98 10.58 -8.31
C LYS A 68 -4.44 9.37 -7.57
N SER A 69 -4.75 8.17 -8.08
CA SER A 69 -4.19 6.91 -7.58
C SER A 69 -3.51 6.13 -8.70
N MET A 70 -2.52 5.33 -8.35
CA MET A 70 -1.84 4.39 -9.23
C MET A 70 -1.65 3.08 -8.46
N LYS A 71 -1.87 1.94 -9.13
CA LYS A 71 -1.60 0.60 -8.61
C LYS A 71 -0.59 -0.07 -9.53
N SER A 72 0.45 -0.66 -8.94
CA SER A 72 1.39 -1.54 -9.63
C SER A 72 1.45 -2.88 -8.91
N ILE A 73 1.61 -3.95 -9.67
CA ILE A 73 1.73 -5.32 -9.15
C ILE A 73 3.06 -5.86 -9.65
N ILE A 74 3.89 -6.35 -8.72
CA ILE A 74 5.21 -6.89 -9.02
C ILE A 74 5.41 -8.19 -8.24
N THR A 75 6.10 -9.14 -8.86
CA THR A 75 6.52 -10.37 -8.18
C THR A 75 7.84 -10.13 -7.48
N LEU A 76 7.91 -10.43 -6.17
CA LEU A 76 9.12 -10.31 -5.37
C LEU A 76 9.39 -11.62 -4.62
N PRO A 77 10.65 -12.03 -4.46
CA PRO A 77 10.96 -13.16 -3.59
C PRO A 77 10.71 -12.78 -2.12
N LYS A 78 10.40 -13.78 -1.28
CA LYS A 78 10.09 -13.58 0.14
C LYS A 78 11.16 -12.77 0.89
N VAL A 79 12.43 -13.00 0.57
CA VAL A 79 13.55 -12.25 1.17
C VAL A 79 13.46 -10.73 0.93
N SER A 80 12.98 -10.31 -0.24
CA SER A 80 12.77 -8.89 -0.56
C SER A 80 11.58 -8.31 0.19
N ILE A 81 10.48 -9.08 0.29
CA ILE A 81 9.31 -8.68 1.10
C ILE A 81 9.71 -8.50 2.56
N ASP A 82 10.46 -9.47 3.13
CA ASP A 82 10.95 -9.41 4.49
C ASP A 82 11.92 -8.23 4.71
N ALA A 83 12.73 -7.88 3.71
CA ALA A 83 13.60 -6.71 3.75
C ALA A 83 12.79 -5.39 3.76
N LEU A 84 11.74 -5.29 2.94
CA LEU A 84 10.85 -4.12 2.92
C LEU A 84 10.17 -3.92 4.29
N ARG A 85 9.69 -5.00 4.93
CA ARG A 85 9.12 -4.93 6.29
C ARG A 85 10.10 -4.34 7.30
N ARG A 86 11.38 -4.76 7.25
CA ARG A 86 12.42 -4.24 8.14
C ARG A 86 12.80 -2.79 7.85
N SER A 87 12.72 -2.37 6.58
CA SER A 87 13.11 -1.02 6.16
C SER A 87 12.19 0.08 6.70
N GLY A 88 10.92 -0.23 7.00
CA GLY A 88 9.98 0.71 7.59
C GLY A 88 10.28 1.09 9.05
N TYR A 89 11.24 0.43 9.72
CA TYR A 89 11.47 0.54 11.16
C TYR A 89 12.89 0.96 11.58
N ILE A 90 13.70 1.57 10.71
CA ILE A 90 15.07 1.98 11.11
C ILE A 90 15.19 3.49 11.26
N VAL A 91 14.96 3.98 12.48
CA VAL A 91 15.54 5.23 12.96
C VAL A 91 17.05 5.03 13.08
N GLY A 92 17.83 5.55 12.12
CA GLY A 92 19.29 5.68 12.24
C GLY A 92 20.17 4.77 11.37
N GLY A 93 19.61 3.98 10.46
CA GLY A 93 20.37 3.25 9.43
C GLY A 93 20.46 4.05 8.13
N LYS A 94 21.54 3.89 7.35
CA LYS A 94 21.63 4.48 6.01
C LYS A 94 20.45 3.99 5.16
N ASN A 95 19.48 4.87 4.93
CA ASN A 95 18.39 4.63 4.00
C ASN A 95 18.93 4.80 2.57
N PHE A 96 18.83 3.76 1.75
CA PHE A 96 19.09 3.86 0.31
C PHE A 96 17.80 4.26 -0.38
N CYS A 97 17.80 5.40 -1.07
CA CYS A 97 16.67 5.83 -1.88
C CYS A 97 16.65 4.97 -3.15
N CYS A 98 15.65 4.10 -3.30
CA CYS A 98 15.40 3.38 -4.54
C CYS A 98 14.41 4.19 -5.37
N GLU A 99 14.87 4.77 -6.48
CA GLU A 99 13.96 5.28 -7.51
C GLU A 99 13.46 4.08 -8.33
N HIS A 100 12.14 3.86 -8.33
CA HIS A 100 11.49 2.97 -9.29
C HIS A 100 10.67 3.86 -10.23
N SER A 101 11.30 4.33 -11.31
CA SER A 101 10.60 5.05 -12.38
C SER A 101 9.83 4.05 -13.23
N THR A 102 8.54 3.88 -12.95
CA THR A 102 7.62 3.29 -13.93
C THR A 102 7.26 4.39 -14.94
N PHE A 103 7.84 4.30 -16.15
CA PHE A 103 7.54 5.21 -17.25
C PHE A 103 6.03 5.20 -17.59
N ARG A 104 5.56 6.37 -18.00
CA ARG A 104 4.16 6.71 -18.32
C ARG A 104 3.95 6.71 -19.85
N GLU A 105 2.67 6.69 -20.23
CA GLU A 105 2.04 6.90 -21.56
C GLU A 105 1.73 5.60 -22.33
N ILE A 106 0.58 5.42 -23.00
CA ILE A 106 -0.27 6.34 -23.77
C ILE A 106 -1.76 5.88 -23.69
N GLN A 107 -2.66 6.87 -23.61
CA GLN A 107 -4.13 6.89 -23.79
C GLN A 107 -5.02 5.93 -22.98
#